data_AF-A0A958FIN1-F1
#
_entry.id   AF-A0A958FIN1-F1
#
_cell.length_a   1.000
_cell.length_b   1.000
_cell.length_c   1.000
_cell.angle_alpha   90.00
_cell.angle_beta   90.00
_cell.angle_gamma   90.00
#
_symmetry.space_group_name_H-M   'P 1'
#
loop_
_entity.id
_entity.type
_entity.pdbx_description
1 polymer ?
#
loop_
_entity_poly.entity_id
_entity_poly.type
_entity_poly.pdbx_seq_one_letter_code
_entity_poly.pdbx_strand_id
1 'polypeptide(L)'
;IFLKEGEGSEPTTLPPGDPLAPLLESFSTGNNTNWSVALNMSFPLYNGGAKYAARKKALEILNQLRYEQASLREKIEQRIRSAGHTVGASFAGIRQSRDAADAAGKNLDLVIDAYSQGVLSVTDLLEAQNASLVADQAAAR
;
A
#
# COMPACT_ATOMS: atom_id res chain seq x y z
N ILE A 1 16.86 38.67 -15.05
CA ILE A 1 18.12 39.22 -15.58
C ILE A 1 17.74 40.44 -16.40
N PHE A 2 18.01 41.60 -15.79
CA PHE A 2 18.20 42.95 -16.32
C PHE A 2 17.34 43.45 -17.49
N LEU A 3 16.54 44.47 -17.14
CA LEU A 3 16.04 45.55 -17.99
C LEU A 3 17.20 46.23 -18.73
N LYS A 4 16.94 46.67 -19.96
CA LYS A 4 17.76 47.64 -20.71
C LYS A 4 16.76 48.61 -21.37
N GLU A 5 16.37 49.64 -20.61
CA GLU A 5 16.74 51.06 -20.82
C GLU A 5 16.39 51.51 -22.25
N GLY A 6 15.46 52.45 -22.47
CA GLY A 6 15.26 53.68 -21.71
C GLY A 6 16.09 54.75 -22.38
N GLU A 7 15.51 55.47 -23.35
CA GLU A 7 16.11 56.69 -23.89
C GLU A 7 15.04 57.77 -24.05
N GLY A 8 15.34 58.95 -23.51
CA GLY A 8 14.52 60.16 -23.59
C GLY A 8 13.39 60.18 -22.56
N SER A 9 13.43 60.97 -21.49
CA SER A 9 14.22 62.16 -21.25
C SER A 9 14.02 62.53 -19.77
N GLU A 10 15.10 62.75 -19.05
CA GLU A 10 15.03 63.60 -17.87
C GLU A 10 14.81 65.05 -18.34
N PRO A 11 13.92 65.81 -17.70
CA PRO A 11 14.18 67.21 -17.49
C PRO A 11 14.44 67.36 -16.00
N THR A 12 15.70 67.60 -15.62
CA THR A 12 16.19 68.98 -15.48
C THR A 12 15.16 69.82 -14.73
N THR A 13 15.29 69.83 -13.41
CA THR A 13 14.55 70.72 -12.54
C THR A 13 14.88 72.17 -12.91
N LEU A 14 13.92 72.87 -13.50
CA LEU A 14 13.99 74.31 -13.75
C LEU A 14 13.95 75.08 -12.41
N PRO A 15 14.66 76.22 -12.28
CA PRO A 15 14.66 77.03 -11.07
C PRO A 15 13.27 77.63 -10.80
N PRO A 16 12.90 77.83 -9.52
CA PRO A 16 11.56 78.28 -9.15
C PRO A 16 11.31 79.74 -9.59
N GLY A 17 10.30 79.96 -10.43
CA GLY A 17 9.82 81.30 -10.81
C GLY A 17 9.34 81.50 -12.26
N ASP A 18 9.39 80.49 -13.12
CA ASP A 18 9.04 80.68 -14.53
C ASP A 18 7.52 80.80 -14.76
N PRO A 19 7.03 81.88 -15.41
CA PRO A 19 5.60 82.12 -15.67
C PRO A 19 4.99 81.19 -16.74
N LEU A 20 5.78 80.29 -17.33
CA LEU A 20 5.36 79.34 -18.36
C LEU A 20 5.21 77.89 -17.84
N ALA A 21 5.52 77.64 -16.56
CA ALA A 21 5.37 76.33 -15.92
C ALA A 21 3.96 75.68 -16.05
N PRO A 22 2.82 76.40 -15.87
CA PRO A 22 1.51 75.76 -15.93
C PRO A 22 1.08 75.33 -17.34
N LEU A 23 1.75 75.81 -18.40
CA LEU A 23 1.45 75.41 -19.78
C LEU A 23 2.10 74.08 -20.18
N LEU A 24 3.14 73.62 -19.45
CA LEU A 24 3.84 72.36 -19.72
C LEU A 24 3.24 71.17 -18.94
N GLU A 25 2.61 71.42 -17.79
CA GLU A 25 1.93 70.37 -17.00
C GLU A 25 0.71 69.79 -17.73
N SER A 26 0.05 70.57 -18.61
CA SER A 26 -1.13 70.09 -19.36
C SER A 26 -0.83 68.99 -20.39
N PHE A 27 0.44 68.74 -20.71
CA PHE A 27 0.83 67.62 -21.59
C PHE A 27 1.07 66.31 -20.83
N SER A 28 1.05 66.32 -19.48
CA SER A 28 1.36 65.16 -18.63
C SER A 28 0.14 64.65 -17.85
N THR A 29 -1.05 64.69 -18.47
CA THR A 29 -2.21 63.91 -18.00
C THR A 29 -2.77 63.10 -19.15
N GLY A 30 -1.92 62.23 -19.69
CA GLY A 30 -2.34 61.12 -20.52
C GLY A 30 -2.89 60.03 -19.62
N ASN A 31 -4.18 60.09 -19.33
CA ASN A 31 -4.98 59.05 -18.67
C ASN A 31 -4.60 57.65 -19.18
N ASN A 32 -3.77 56.96 -18.40
CA ASN A 32 -3.22 55.65 -18.65
C ASN A 32 -4.18 54.57 -18.14
N THR A 33 -5.38 54.55 -18.72
CA THR A 33 -6.29 53.41 -18.60
C THR A 33 -5.95 52.41 -19.71
N ASN A 34 -4.97 51.54 -19.44
CA ASN A 34 -4.65 50.43 -20.34
C ASN A 34 -5.30 49.14 -19.81
N TRP A 35 -6.35 48.69 -20.49
CA TRP A 35 -6.98 47.39 -20.31
C TRP A 35 -6.60 46.55 -21.53
N SER A 36 -6.24 45.28 -21.33
CA SER A 36 -6.06 44.32 -22.43
C SER A 36 -6.82 43.03 -22.15
N VAL A 37 -7.48 42.51 -23.19
CA VAL A 37 -8.17 41.22 -23.18
C VAL A 37 -7.48 40.37 -24.24
N ALA A 38 -6.83 39.30 -23.82
CA ALA A 38 -6.16 38.35 -24.69
C ALA A 38 -6.98 37.06 -24.76
N LEU A 39 -7.39 36.67 -25.96
CA LEU A 39 -8.05 35.39 -26.21
C LEU A 39 -7.02 34.43 -26.80
N ASN A 40 -6.51 33.51 -25.99
CA ASN A 40 -5.51 32.54 -26.43
C ASN A 40 -6.22 31.27 -26.92
N MET A 41 -6.11 30.97 -28.23
CA MET A 41 -6.59 29.73 -28.83
C MET A 41 -5.40 28.92 -29.31
N SER A 42 -5.18 27.76 -28.70
CA SER A 42 -4.14 26.81 -29.10
C SER A 42 -4.78 25.62 -29.81
N PHE A 43 -4.56 25.51 -31.13
CA PHE A 43 -4.96 24.35 -31.91
C PHE A 43 -3.70 23.69 -32.52
N PRO A 44 -3.20 22.59 -31.94
CA PRO A 44 -2.03 21.91 -32.49
C PRO A 44 -2.41 21.22 -33.80
N LEU A 45 -1.87 21.72 -34.91
CA LEU A 45 -2.17 21.24 -36.27
C LEU A 45 -1.67 19.81 -36.53
N TYR A 46 -0.62 19.37 -35.82
CA TYR A 46 -0.10 18.00 -35.93
C TYR A 46 0.72 17.60 -34.69
N ASN A 47 0.23 16.63 -33.91
CA ASN A 47 0.89 16.14 -32.68
C ASN A 47 1.74 14.87 -32.91
N GLY A 48 2.11 14.53 -34.15
CA GLY A 48 3.00 13.39 -34.44
C GLY A 48 2.57 12.04 -33.84
N GLY A 49 1.27 11.83 -33.65
CA GLY A 49 0.73 10.62 -33.00
C GLY A 49 0.88 10.56 -31.48
N ALA A 50 1.42 11.59 -30.80
CA ALA A 50 1.64 11.58 -29.35
C ALA A 50 0.34 11.35 -28.53
N LYS A 51 -0.79 11.90 -28.97
CA LYS A 51 -2.11 11.64 -28.36
C LYS A 51 -2.56 10.19 -28.55
N TYR A 52 -2.25 9.58 -29.70
CA TYR A 52 -2.54 8.18 -29.96
C TYR A 52 -1.66 7.26 -29.11
N ALA A 53 -0.37 7.55 -29.01
CA ALA A 53 0.57 6.82 -28.14
C ALA A 53 0.17 6.91 -26.66
N ALA A 54 -0.21 8.09 -26.18
CA ALA A 54 -0.69 8.30 -24.82
C ALA A 54 -1.97 7.47 -24.55
N ARG A 55 -2.92 7.45 -25.50
CA ARG A 55 -4.12 6.61 -25.39
C ARG A 55 -3.79 5.12 -25.37
N LYS A 56 -2.89 4.65 -26.24
CA LYS A 56 -2.46 3.24 -26.26
C LYS A 56 -1.78 2.85 -24.95
N LYS A 57 -0.92 3.71 -24.40
CA LYS A 57 -0.29 3.50 -23.08
C LYS A 57 -1.33 3.43 -21.96
N ALA A 58 -2.32 4.33 -21.94
CA ALA A 58 -3.38 4.32 -20.94
C ALA A 58 -4.24 3.05 -21.01
N LEU A 59 -4.54 2.56 -22.21
CA LEU A 59 -5.26 1.29 -22.40
C LEU A 59 -4.43 0.09 -21.91
N GLU A 60 -3.12 0.09 -22.16
CA GLU A 60 -2.24 -0.98 -21.69
C GLU A 60 -2.14 -1.01 -20.15
N ILE A 61 -2.00 0.16 -19.52
CA ILE A 61 -2.01 0.28 -18.06
C ILE A 61 -3.34 -0.23 -17.48
N LEU A 62 -4.46 0.10 -18.13
CA LEU A 62 -5.77 -0.42 -17.72
C LEU A 62 -5.85 -1.94 -17.80
N ASN A 63 -5.32 -2.55 -18.86
CA ASN A 63 -5.26 -4.00 -19.00
C ASN A 63 -4.35 -4.62 -17.94
N GLN A 64 -3.17 -4.05 -17.70
CA GLN A 64 -2.27 -4.51 -16.64
C GLN A 64 -2.96 -4.48 -15.27
N LEU A 65 -3.65 -3.40 -14.95
CA LEU A 65 -4.36 -3.27 -13.67
C LEU A 65 -5.52 -4.27 -13.54
N ARG A 66 -6.20 -4.59 -14.65
CA ARG A 66 -7.22 -5.66 -14.67
C ARG A 66 -6.61 -7.03 -14.39
N TYR A 67 -5.45 -7.34 -14.98
CA TYR A 67 -4.74 -8.59 -14.70
C TYR A 67 -4.25 -8.65 -13.25
N GLU A 68 -3.75 -7.54 -12.72
CA GLU A 68 -3.32 -7.45 -11.32
C GLU A 68 -4.49 -7.65 -10.36
N GLN A 69 -5.64 -7.04 -10.64
CA GLN A 69 -6.86 -7.25 -9.85
C GLN A 69 -7.31 -8.71 -9.90
N ALA A 70 -7.31 -9.34 -11.08
CA ALA A 70 -7.66 -10.75 -11.22
C ALA A 70 -6.69 -11.66 -10.44
N SER A 71 -5.38 -11.41 -10.55
CA SER A 71 -4.37 -12.16 -9.80
C SER A 71 -4.52 -11.97 -8.28
N LEU A 72 -4.85 -10.76 -7.82
CA LEU A 72 -5.08 -10.50 -6.41
C LEU A 72 -6.31 -11.24 -5.90
N ARG A 73 -7.41 -11.25 -6.67
CA ARG A 73 -8.61 -12.04 -6.33
C ARG A 73 -8.28 -13.51 -6.18
N GLU A 74 -7.57 -14.09 -7.14
CA GLU A 74 -7.14 -15.50 -7.09
C GLU A 74 -6.27 -15.78 -5.86
N LYS A 75 -5.29 -14.90 -5.56
CA LYS A 75 -4.45 -15.04 -4.37
C LYS A 75 -5.25 -15.00 -3.07
N ILE A 76 -6.27 -14.16 -2.99
CA ILE A 76 -7.15 -14.09 -1.82
C ILE A 76 -7.96 -15.38 -1.69
N GLU A 77 -8.56 -15.86 -2.77
CA GLU A 77 -9.30 -17.13 -2.77
C GLU A 77 -8.42 -18.32 -2.38
N GLN A 78 -7.22 -18.41 -2.94
CA GLN A 78 -6.25 -19.44 -2.60
C GLN A 78 -5.84 -19.37 -1.12
N ARG A 79 -5.61 -18.17 -0.57
CA ARG A 79 -5.29 -17.98 0.85
C ARG A 79 -6.43 -18.41 1.76
N ILE A 80 -7.67 -18.07 1.41
CA ILE A 80 -8.86 -18.47 2.19
C ILE A 80 -9.00 -20.00 2.17
N ARG A 81 -8.87 -20.64 1.01
CA ARG A 81 -8.91 -22.10 0.90
C ARG A 81 -7.80 -22.76 1.70
N SER A 82 -6.56 -22.28 1.57
CA SER A 82 -5.42 -22.80 2.32
C SER A 82 -5.63 -22.65 3.82
N ALA A 83 -6.10 -21.49 4.29
CA ALA A 83 -6.40 -21.26 5.69
C ALA A 83 -7.51 -22.20 6.19
N GLY A 84 -8.56 -22.40 5.39
CA GLY A 84 -9.61 -23.38 5.69
C GLY A 84 -9.09 -24.81 5.82
N HIS A 85 -8.21 -25.23 4.89
CA HIS A 85 -7.55 -26.54 4.98
C HIS A 85 -6.65 -26.66 6.20
N THR A 86 -5.89 -25.62 6.55
CA THR A 86 -5.06 -25.60 7.76
C THR A 86 -5.92 -25.73 9.01
N VAL A 87 -7.00 -24.95 9.14
CA VAL A 87 -7.93 -25.04 10.29
C VAL A 87 -8.54 -26.44 10.38
N GLY A 88 -9.01 -27.00 9.27
CA GLY A 88 -9.56 -28.35 9.23
C GLY A 88 -8.54 -29.43 9.64
N ALA A 89 -7.31 -29.33 9.13
CA ALA A 89 -6.22 -30.24 9.48
C ALA A 89 -5.80 -30.10 10.95
N SER A 90 -5.69 -28.87 11.47
CA SER A 90 -5.40 -28.61 12.88
C SER A 90 -6.50 -29.16 13.78
N PHE A 91 -7.77 -29.04 13.42
CA PHE A 91 -8.87 -29.61 14.19
C PHE A 91 -8.83 -31.14 14.22
N ALA A 92 -8.57 -31.78 13.06
CA ALA A 92 -8.37 -33.23 13.01
C ALA A 92 -7.17 -33.66 13.86
N GLY A 93 -6.08 -32.89 13.83
CA GLY A 93 -4.90 -33.09 14.66
C GLY A 93 -5.19 -33.00 16.17
N ILE A 94 -5.91 -31.98 16.62
CA ILE A 94 -6.31 -31.83 18.04
C ILE A 94 -7.14 -33.03 18.50
N ARG A 95 -8.12 -33.45 17.71
CA ARG A 95 -8.94 -34.63 18.06
C ARG A 95 -8.07 -35.88 18.16
N GLN A 96 -7.20 -36.11 17.18
CA GLN A 96 -6.30 -37.26 17.17
C GLN A 96 -5.32 -37.25 18.35
N SER A 97 -4.79 -36.08 18.73
CA SER A 97 -3.94 -35.95 19.93
C SER A 97 -4.70 -36.29 21.20
N ARG A 98 -5.96 -35.86 21.32
CA ARG A 98 -6.82 -36.23 22.47
C ARG A 98 -7.10 -37.72 22.53
N ASP A 99 -7.47 -38.33 21.40
CA ASP A 99 -7.71 -39.77 21.32
C ASP A 99 -6.45 -40.57 21.69
N ALA A 100 -5.27 -40.08 21.28
CA ALA A 100 -3.98 -40.67 21.62
C ALA A 100 -3.65 -40.54 23.12
N ALA A 101 -3.93 -39.39 23.73
CA ALA A 101 -3.77 -39.17 25.17
C ALA A 101 -4.67 -40.12 25.97
N ASP A 102 -5.95 -40.20 25.61
CA ASP A 102 -6.91 -41.12 26.25
C ASP A 102 -6.48 -42.59 26.13
N ALA A 103 -5.95 -42.99 24.97
CA ALA A 103 -5.45 -44.35 24.75
C ALA A 103 -4.18 -44.64 25.56
N ALA A 104 -3.25 -43.68 25.62
CA ALA A 104 -2.01 -43.82 26.38
C ALA A 104 -2.28 -43.88 27.89
N GLY A 105 -3.23 -43.10 28.41
CA GLY A 105 -3.66 -43.17 29.81
C GLY A 105 -4.27 -44.53 30.16
N LYS A 106 -5.16 -45.06 29.32
CA LYS A 106 -5.72 -46.42 29.51
C LYS A 106 -4.63 -47.50 29.47
N ASN A 107 -3.67 -47.37 28.57
CA ASN A 107 -2.54 -48.30 28.51
C ASN A 107 -1.69 -48.23 29.78
N LEU A 108 -1.43 -47.02 30.29
CA LEU A 108 -0.72 -46.84 31.55
C LEU A 108 -1.44 -47.51 32.71
N ASP A 109 -2.76 -47.37 32.82
CA ASP A 109 -3.55 -48.04 33.87
C ASP A 109 -3.40 -49.57 33.81
N LEU A 110 -3.47 -50.16 32.61
CA LEU A 110 -3.26 -51.59 32.40
C LEU A 110 -1.84 -52.04 32.77
N VAL A 111 -0.84 -51.24 32.42
CA VAL A 111 0.57 -51.53 32.74
C VAL A 111 0.83 -51.42 34.24
N ILE A 112 0.22 -50.45 34.93
CA ILE A 112 0.29 -50.33 36.40
C ILE A 112 -0.28 -51.58 37.06
N ASP A 113 -1.46 -52.05 36.63
CA ASP A 113 -2.07 -53.25 37.17
C ASP A 113 -1.20 -54.49 36.94
N ALA A 114 -0.74 -54.70 35.70
CA ALA A 114 0.12 -55.83 35.35
C ALA A 114 1.50 -55.78 36.05
N TYR A 115 2.06 -54.58 36.27
CA TYR A 115 3.27 -54.40 37.07
C TYR A 115 3.02 -54.77 38.54
N SER A 116 1.88 -54.37 39.11
CA SER A 116 1.52 -54.71 40.50
C SER A 116 1.35 -56.21 40.72
N GLN A 117 0.96 -56.94 39.67
CA GLN A 117 0.85 -58.40 39.65
C GLN A 117 2.19 -59.10 39.31
N GLY A 118 3.27 -58.33 39.06
CA GLY A 118 4.59 -58.86 38.71
C GLY A 118 4.72 -59.42 37.29
N VAL A 119 3.76 -59.13 36.41
CA VAL A 119 3.72 -59.61 35.02
C VAL A 119 4.61 -58.75 34.11
N LEU A 120 4.68 -57.44 34.38
CA LEU A 120 5.50 -56.48 33.63
C LEU A 120 6.66 -55.94 34.48
N SER A 121 7.71 -55.47 33.80
CA SER A 121 8.87 -54.90 34.46
C SER A 121 8.69 -53.41 34.77
N VAL A 122 9.55 -52.87 35.67
CA VAL A 122 9.56 -51.43 35.96
C VAL A 122 9.90 -50.58 34.73
N THR A 123 10.67 -51.13 33.79
CA THR A 123 11.01 -50.45 32.54
C THR A 123 9.77 -50.29 31.66
N ASP A 124 8.92 -51.31 31.56
CA ASP A 124 7.66 -51.25 30.81
C ASP A 124 6.72 -50.19 31.39
N LEU A 125 6.68 -50.10 32.73
CA LEU A 125 5.93 -49.07 33.44
C LEU A 125 6.46 -47.66 33.17
N LEU A 126 7.78 -47.47 33.13
CA LEU A 126 8.38 -46.17 32.80
C LEU A 126 8.12 -45.77 31.34
N GLU A 127 8.15 -46.72 30.41
CA GLU A 127 7.84 -46.47 29.00
C GLU A 127 6.38 -46.03 28.83
N ALA A 128 5.44 -46.73 29.50
CA ALA A 128 4.03 -46.37 29.47
C ALA A 128 3.76 -44.98 30.08
N GLN A 129 4.44 -44.63 31.18
CA GLN A 129 4.34 -43.31 31.79
C GLN A 129 4.87 -42.21 30.86
N ASN A 130 6.01 -42.46 30.22
CA ASN A 130 6.60 -41.53 29.27
C ASN A 130 5.69 -41.35 28.05
N ALA A 131 5.13 -42.44 27.51
CA ALA A 131 4.18 -42.39 26.39
C ALA A 131 2.91 -41.59 26.74
N SER A 132 2.33 -41.80 27.93
CA SER A 132 1.18 -41.02 28.42
C SER A 132 1.51 -39.53 28.54
N LEU A 133 2.65 -39.20 29.16
CA LEU A 133 3.08 -37.82 29.33
C LEU A 133 3.28 -37.09 27.99
N VAL A 134 3.93 -37.75 27.03
CA VAL A 134 4.15 -37.17 25.69
C VAL A 134 2.83 -36.98 24.96
N ALA A 135 1.89 -37.93 25.06
CA ALA A 135 0.58 -37.82 24.44
C ALA A 135 -0.25 -36.68 25.05
N ASP A 136 -0.25 -36.51 26.38
CA ASP A 136 -0.91 -35.40 27.08
C ASP A 136 -0.34 -34.04 26.65
N GLN A 137 0.99 -33.93 26.54
CA GLN A 137 1.64 -32.72 26.04
C GLN A 137 1.25 -32.40 24.60
N ALA A 138 1.05 -33.41 23.75
CA ALA A 138 0.60 -33.22 22.37
C ALA A 138 -0.88 -32.82 22.29
N ALA A 139 -1.72 -33.26 23.23
CA ALA A 139 -3.13 -32.90 23.31
C ALA A 139 -3.38 -31.50 23.92
N ALA A 140 -2.45 -31.02 24.75
CA ALA A 140 -2.53 -29.71 25.40
C ALA A 140 -2.03 -28.53 24.53
N ARG A 141 -1.38 -28.81 23.40
CA ARG A 141 -0.90 -27.82 22.43
C ARG A 141 -1.99 -27.40 21.45
#